data_AF-A0A7C3DSY0-F1
#
_entry.id   AF-A0A7C3DSY0-F1
#
_cell.length_a   1.000
_cell.length_b   1.000
_cell.length_c   1.000
_cell.angle_alpha   90.00
_cell.angle_beta   90.00
_cell.angle_gamma   90.00
#
_symmetry.space_group_name_H-M   'P 1'
#
loop_
_entity.id
_entity.type
_entity.pdbx_description
1 polymer ?
#
loop_
_entity_poly.entity_id
_entity_poly.type
_entity_poly.pdbx_seq_one_letter_code
_entity_poly.pdbx_strand_id
1 'polypeptide(L)' 'FRREGLFNPDTGASFRACILEKGDSEDPAELFRRFMGRDPDMNPLLERLGLLEARP' A
#
# COMPACT_ATOMS: atom_id res chain seq x y z
N PHE A 1 3.92 5.71 1.15
CA PHE A 1 5.02 6.05 2.07
C PHE A 1 6.37 6.20 1.39
N ARG A 2 7.08 5.16 0.90
CA ARG A 2 8.41 5.36 0.27
C ARG A 2 8.40 6.34 -0.93
N ARG A 3 7.36 6.28 -1.78
CA ARG A 3 7.19 7.16 -2.95
C ARG A 3 6.79 8.59 -2.56
N GLU A 4 5.81 8.72 -1.67
CA GLU A 4 5.17 10.00 -1.33
C GLU A 4 5.84 10.76 -0.16
N GLY A 5 6.81 10.14 0.51
CA GLY A 5 7.42 10.61 1.76
C GLY A 5 6.86 9.88 2.99
N LEU A 6 7.76 9.50 3.91
CA LEU A 6 7.38 8.74 5.12
C LEU A 6 6.51 9.57 6.08
N PHE A 7 6.79 10.88 6.19
CA PHE A 7 6.09 11.81 7.07
C PHE A 7 5.12 12.74 6.33
N ASN A 8 4.72 12.37 5.12
CA ASN A 8 3.73 13.15 4.36
C ASN A 8 2.37 13.07 5.06
N PRO A 9 1.80 14.19 5.55
CA PRO A 9 0.55 14.19 6.30
C PRO A 9 -0.65 13.75 5.45
N ASP A 10 -0.68 14.09 4.16
CA ASP A 10 -1.76 13.72 3.25
C ASP A 10 -1.78 12.21 3.00
N THR A 11 -0.61 11.60 2.87
CA THR A 11 -0.48 10.13 2.77
C THR A 11 -1.00 9.44 4.04
N GLY A 12 -0.67 10.00 5.21
CA GLY A 12 -1.15 9.48 6.50
C GLY A 12 -2.66 9.61 6.65
N ALA A 13 -3.23 10.77 6.31
CA ALA A 13 -4.66 11.02 6.35
C ALA A 13 -5.43 10.08 5.41
N SER A 14 -4.93 9.88 4.19
CA SER A 14 -5.51 8.93 3.22
C SER A 14 -5.46 7.49 3.75
N PHE A 15 -4.35 7.05 4.33
CA PHE A 15 -4.23 5.70 4.88
C PHE A 15 -5.22 5.46 6.03
N ARG A 16 -5.37 6.43 6.93
CA ARG A 16 -6.35 6.37 8.01
C ARG A 16 -7.77 6.25 7.45
N ALA A 17 -8.17 7.12 6.53
CA ALA A 17 -9.52 7.18 5.99
C ALA A 17 -9.88 5.95 5.12
N CYS A 18 -8.92 5.42 4.35
CA CYS A 18 -9.16 4.31 3.45
C CYS A 18 -9.02 2.95 4.14
N ILE A 19 -8.10 2.78 5.08
CA ILE A 19 -7.76 1.47 5.66
C ILE A 19 -8.19 1.38 7.13
N LEU A 20 -7.63 2.23 8.00
CA LEU A 20 -7.74 2.01 9.45
C LEU A 20 -9.13 2.29 10.02
N GLU A 21 -9.82 3.33 9.53
CA GLU A 21 -11.15 3.71 10.01
C GLU A 21 -12.26 2.74 9.59
N LYS A 22 -11.99 1.88 8.62
CA LYS A 22 -13.01 1.01 8.01
C LYS A 22 -13.25 -0.28 8.79
N GLY A 23 -12.27 -0.75 9.57
CA GLY A 23 -12.38 -2.07 10.21
C GLY A 23 -12.72 -3.15 9.18
N ASP A 24 -13.69 -4.01 9.49
CA ASP A 24 -14.16 -5.08 8.60
C ASP A 24 -15.48 -4.73 7.88
N SER A 25 -15.74 -3.43 7.68
CA SER A 25 -17.01 -2.97 7.08
C SER A 25 -17.08 -3.07 5.56
N GLU A 26 -15.95 -3.26 4.88
CA GLU A 26 -15.84 -3.34 3.42
C GLU A 26 -14.77 -4.37 3.03
N ASP A 27 -14.85 -4.89 1.80
CA ASP A 27 -13.86 -5.84 1.29
C ASP A 27 -12.43 -5.25 1.30
N PRO A 28 -11.44 -5.96 1.87
CA PRO A 28 -10.08 -5.46 1.97
C PRO A 28 -9.42 -5.08 0.64
N ALA A 29 -9.77 -5.75 -0.47
CA ALA A 29 -9.20 -5.43 -1.79
C ALA A 29 -9.74 -4.10 -2.32
N GLU A 30 -11.01 -3.77 -2.06
CA GLU A 30 -11.58 -2.45 -2.36
C GLU A 30 -10.89 -1.34 -1.56
N LEU A 31 -10.68 -1.56 -0.26
CA LEU A 31 -9.98 -0.61 0.59
C LEU A 31 -8.55 -0.36 0.11
N PHE A 32 -7.84 -1.42 -0.27
CA PHE A 32 -6.51 -1.32 -0.86
C PHE A 32 -6.52 -0.53 -2.17
N ARG A 33 -7.44 -0.84 -3.10
CA ARG A 33 -7.56 -0.13 -4.39
C ARG A 33 -7.82 1.36 -4.18
N ARG A 34 -8.69 1.74 -3.25
CA ARG A 34 -8.96 3.14 -2.93
C ARG A 34 -7.71 3.88 -2.43
N PHE A 35 -6.90 3.24 -1.58
CA PHE A 35 -5.68 3.86 -1.05
C PHE A 35 -4.54 3.89 -2.09
N MET A 36 -4.36 2.80 -2.85
CA MET A 36 -3.20 2.61 -3.74
C MET A 36 -3.45 3.05 -5.18
N GLY A 37 -4.71 3.20 -5.58
CA GLY A 37 -5.15 3.49 -6.95
C GLY A 37 -4.98 2.31 -7.92
N ARG A 38 -4.68 1.10 -7.41
CA ARG A 38 -4.41 -0.12 -8.18
C ARG A 38 -4.58 -1.36 -7.33
N ASP A 39 -4.65 -2.52 -7.98
CA ASP A 39 -4.60 -3.81 -7.31
C ASP A 39 -3.23 -4.08 -6.64
N PRO A 40 -3.20 -4.96 -5.62
CA PRO A 40 -1.96 -5.35 -4.96
C PRO A 40 -0.99 -6.00 -5.94
N ASP A 41 0.29 -5.66 -5.79
CA ASP A 41 1.40 -6.27 -6.54
C ASP A 41 2.33 -6.94 -5.51
N MET A 42 2.76 -8.17 -5.80
CA MET A 42 3.69 -8.92 -4.97
C MET A 42 5.14 -8.45 -5.12
N ASN A 43 5.50 -7.78 -6.23
CA ASN A 43 6.89 -7.39 -6.51
C ASN A 43 7.54 -6.58 -5.37
N PRO A 44 6.89 -5.57 -4.74
CA PRO A 44 7.48 -4.85 -3.62
C PRO A 44 7.81 -5.74 -2.41
N LEU A 45 7.04 -6.82 -2.19
CA LEU A 45 7.33 -7.80 -1.14
C LEU A 45 8.53 -8.67 -1.53
N LEU A 46 8.54 -9.18 -2.76
CA LEU A 46 9.63 -10.03 -3.27
C LEU A 46 10.97 -9.28 -3.29
N GLU A 47 10.98 -8.01 -3.71
CA GLU A 47 12.16 -7.14 -3.70
C GLU A 47 12.69 -6.98 -2.28
N ARG A 48 11.79 -6.71 -1.30
CA ARG A 48 12.17 -6.60 0.11
C ARG A 48 12.74 -7.89 0.69
N LEU A 49 12.30 -9.05 0.19
CA LEU A 49 12.80 -10.36 0.61
C LEU A 49 14.05 -10.80 -0.16
N GLY A 50 14.50 -10.03 -1.16
CA GLY A 50 15.60 -10.44 -2.04
C GLY A 50 15.26 -11.60 -2.99
N LEU A 51 13.96 -11.81 -3.27
CA LEU A 51 13.44 -12.91 -4.10
C LEU A 51 13.14 -12.50 -5.54
N LEU A 52 13.28 -11.21 -5.86
CA LEU A 52 13.35 -10.75 -7.24
C LEU A 52 14.82 -10.79 -7.64
N GLU A 53 15.19 -11.72 -8.51
CA GLU A 53 16.57 -11.86 -9.00
C GLU A 53 17.10 -10.53 -9.53
N ALA A 54 18.37 -10.25 -9.21
CA ALA A 54 19.11 -9.15 -9.77
C ALA A 54 19.16 -9.30 -11.28
N ARG A 55 18.69 -8.28 -12.00
CA ARG A 55 19.15 -8.05 -13.38
C ARG A 55 20.69 -8.06 -13.34
N PRO A 56 21.38 -8.75 -14.27
CA PRO A 56 22.84 -8.72 -14.34
C PRO A 56 23.38 -7.29 -14.40
#